data_AF-A0A3B8NSV8-F1
#
_entry.id   AF-A0A3B8NSV8-F1
#
_cell.length_a   1.000
_cell.length_b   1.000
_cell.length_c   1.000
_cell.angle_alpha   90.00
_cell.angle_beta   90.00
_cell.angle_gamma   90.00
#
_symmetry.space_group_name_H-M   'P 1'
#
loop_
_entity.id
_entity.type
_entity.pdbx_description
1 polymer ?
#
loop_
_entity_poly.entity_id
_entity_poly.type
_entity_poly.pdbx_seq_one_letter_code
_entity_poly.pdbx_strand_id
1 'polypeptide(L)'
;MGDLLSQLAKHGVPVDRIDVADLSERERADAYLDAVAVSVLKKYRIRQVFGSRRLSGTSFGKQVPALIVRYLVSESPEQVYPHQKSEEYVPIATFLRAYLDQIQAKKVA
;
A
#
# COMPACT_ATOMS: atom_id res chain seq x y z
N MET A 1 19.38 -2.60 -12.37
CA MET A 1 17.93 -2.91 -12.37
C MET A 1 17.26 -1.98 -11.38
N GLY A 2 16.21 -1.25 -11.77
CA GLY A 2 15.46 -0.38 -10.85
C GLY A 2 14.47 -1.18 -10.00
N ASP A 3 14.05 -0.64 -8.86
CA ASP A 3 13.04 -1.24 -7.99
C ASP A 3 11.66 -1.37 -8.68
N LEU A 4 10.73 -2.12 -8.07
CA LEU A 4 9.41 -2.41 -8.66
C LEU A 4 8.56 -1.15 -8.89
N LEU A 5 8.65 -0.14 -8.02
CA LEU A 5 7.92 1.12 -8.19
C LEU A 5 8.50 1.94 -9.35
N SER A 6 9.84 1.97 -9.47
CA SER A 6 10.53 2.60 -10.61
C SER A 6 10.17 1.93 -11.94
N GLN A 7 9.88 0.63 -11.95
CA GLN A 7 9.38 -0.06 -13.13
C GLN A 7 7.96 0.38 -13.48
N LEU A 8 7.04 0.46 -12.50
CA LEU A 8 5.69 0.97 -12.73
C LEU A 8 5.67 2.39 -13.32
N ALA A 9 6.52 3.27 -12.81
CA ALA A 9 6.64 4.64 -13.32
C ALA A 9 7.03 4.66 -14.82
N LYS A 10 7.91 3.75 -15.27
CA LYS A 10 8.25 3.62 -16.71
C LYS A 10 7.08 3.16 -17.57
N HIS A 11 6.09 2.53 -16.97
CA HIS A 11 4.85 2.15 -17.63
C HIS A 11 3.77 3.24 -17.55
N GLY A 12 4.09 4.44 -17.05
CA GLY A 12 3.17 5.57 -16.97
C GLY A 12 2.20 5.51 -15.79
N VAL A 13 2.44 4.61 -14.83
CA VAL A 13 1.64 4.53 -13.60
C VAL A 13 2.14 5.62 -12.64
N PRO A 14 1.28 6.55 -12.17
CA PRO A 14 1.66 7.54 -11.16
C PRO A 14 2.08 6.85 -9.87
N VAL A 15 3.21 7.27 -9.30
CA VAL A 15 3.74 6.74 -8.05
C VAL A 15 4.27 7.88 -7.20
N ASP A 16 3.69 8.06 -6.02
CA ASP A 16 4.18 8.98 -5.01
C ASP A 16 4.98 8.22 -3.95
N ARG A 17 6.18 8.72 -3.64
CA ARG A 17 7.02 8.21 -2.56
C ARG A 17 7.04 9.24 -1.44
N ILE A 18 6.55 8.84 -0.28
CA ILE A 18 6.47 9.69 0.91
C ILE A 18 7.48 9.15 1.92
N ASP A 19 8.43 9.99 2.35
CA ASP A 19 9.22 9.71 3.54
C ASP A 19 8.39 10.06 4.77
N VAL A 20 8.12 9.06 5.62
CA VAL A 20 7.33 9.30 6.83
C VAL A 20 8.07 10.09 7.89
N ALA A 21 9.39 10.27 7.75
CA ALA A 21 10.16 11.19 8.60
C ALA A 21 9.74 12.65 8.38
N ASP A 22 9.23 12.97 7.19
CA ASP A 22 8.75 14.31 6.83
C ASP A 22 7.30 14.54 7.29
N LEU A 23 6.59 13.50 7.72
CA LEU A 23 5.22 13.59 8.21
C LEU A 23 5.17 13.87 9.71
N SER A 24 4.32 14.82 10.09
CA SER A 24 3.90 14.96 11.48
C SER A 24 3.17 13.70 11.97
N GLU A 25 3.06 13.55 13.29
CA GLU A 25 2.31 12.43 13.86
C GLU A 25 0.84 12.41 13.44
N ARG A 26 0.26 13.61 13.24
CA ARG A 26 -1.11 13.77 12.78
C ARG A 26 -1.28 13.32 11.34
N GLU A 27 -0.43 13.79 10.42
CA GLU A 27 -0.50 13.39 9.01
C GLU A 27 -0.29 11.89 8.84
N ARG A 28 0.63 11.31 9.63
CA ARG A 28 0.84 9.86 9.66
C ARG A 28 -0.40 9.12 10.18
N ALA A 29 -1.06 9.64 11.22
CA ALA A 29 -2.28 9.05 11.75
C ALA A 29 -3.42 9.14 10.73
N ASP A 30 -3.58 10.27 10.04
CA ASP A 30 -4.59 10.46 9.01
C ASP A 30 -4.37 9.50 7.83
N ALA A 31 -3.13 9.35 7.37
CA ALA A 31 -2.77 8.36 6.33
C ALA A 31 -3.08 6.92 6.78
N TYR A 32 -2.84 6.59 8.06
CA TYR A 32 -3.19 5.29 8.62
C TYR A 32 -4.71 5.08 8.69
N LEU A 33 -5.49 6.10 9.08
CA LEU A 33 -6.95 6.03 9.13
C LEU A 33 -7.55 5.79 7.75
N ASP A 34 -6.97 6.38 6.71
CA ASP A 34 -7.38 6.16 5.33
C ASP A 34 -7.14 4.69 4.89
N ALA A 35 -5.99 4.12 5.26
CA ALA A 35 -5.74 2.69 5.10
C ALA A 35 -6.74 1.81 5.88
N VAL A 36 -7.17 2.26 7.08
CA VAL A 36 -8.19 1.55 7.87
C VAL A 36 -9.52 1.49 7.14
N ALA A 37 -9.94 2.56 6.46
CA ALA A 37 -11.19 2.57 5.69
C ALA A 37 -11.23 1.43 4.66
N VAL A 38 -10.15 1.25 3.90
CA VAL A 38 -10.01 0.11 2.96
C VAL A 38 -10.09 -1.21 3.70
N SER A 39 -9.38 -1.31 4.82
CA SER A 39 -9.29 -2.57 5.57
C SER A 39 -10.65 -3.05 6.09
N VAL A 40 -11.53 -2.13 6.46
CA VAL A 40 -12.90 -2.45 6.90
C VAL A 40 -13.71 -3.00 5.71
N LEU A 41 -13.68 -2.29 4.57
CA LEU A 41 -14.43 -2.69 3.37
C LEU A 41 -13.96 -4.04 2.81
N LYS A 42 -12.65 -4.26 2.76
CA LYS A 42 -12.03 -5.46 2.17
C LYS A 42 -11.77 -6.59 3.18
N LYS A 43 -12.10 -6.38 4.46
CA LYS A 43 -11.86 -7.30 5.59
C LYS A 43 -10.37 -7.66 5.77
N TYR A 44 -9.49 -6.67 5.61
CA TYR A 44 -8.05 -6.82 5.84
C TYR A 44 -7.67 -6.63 7.31
N ARG A 45 -6.75 -7.46 7.79
CA ARG A 45 -6.12 -7.32 9.09
C ARG A 45 -4.85 -6.49 8.94
N ILE A 46 -4.98 -5.17 8.91
CA ILE A 46 -3.81 -4.27 8.83
C ILE A 46 -3.29 -3.80 10.20
N ARG A 47 -4.12 -3.88 11.25
CA ARG A 47 -3.77 -3.42 12.61
C ARG A 47 -2.57 -4.15 13.19
N GLN A 48 -2.52 -5.47 12.99
CA GLN A 48 -1.43 -6.34 13.44
C GLN A 48 -0.22 -6.32 12.50
N VAL A 49 -0.43 -5.84 11.27
CA VAL A 49 0.65 -5.72 10.27
C VAL A 49 1.45 -4.45 10.53
N PHE A 50 0.77 -3.34 10.80
CA PHE A 50 1.40 -2.05 11.08
C PHE A 50 1.52 -1.73 12.58
N GLY A 51 1.49 -2.74 13.44
CA GLY A 51 1.61 -2.55 14.87
C GLY A 51 1.18 -3.78 15.65
N SER A 52 0.74 -3.56 16.89
CA SER A 52 0.23 -4.63 17.75
C SER A 52 -1.29 -4.58 17.90
N ARG A 53 -1.87 -5.61 18.52
CA ARG A 53 -3.30 -5.59 18.90
C ARG A 53 -3.67 -4.41 19.81
N ARG A 54 -2.74 -3.90 20.63
CA ARG A 54 -2.96 -2.82 21.60
C ARG A 54 -2.55 -1.44 21.08
N LEU A 55 -1.54 -1.39 20.21
CA LEU A 55 -0.98 -0.18 19.62
C LEU A 55 -0.93 -0.37 18.10
N SER A 56 -2.03 -0.06 17.43
CA SER A 56 -2.16 -0.21 15.97
C SER A 56 -1.57 0.98 15.23
N GLY A 57 -0.99 0.75 14.05
CA GLY A 57 -0.50 1.82 13.17
C GLY A 57 0.84 2.43 13.57
N THR A 58 1.42 2.06 14.71
CA THR A 58 2.71 2.60 15.19
C THR A 58 3.86 2.33 14.24
N SER A 59 3.79 1.25 13.47
CA SER A 59 4.82 0.84 12.50
C SER A 59 4.48 1.27 11.08
N PHE A 60 3.33 1.93 10.83
CA PHE A 60 2.86 2.33 9.51
C PHE A 60 3.84 3.29 8.83
N GLY A 61 4.40 2.86 7.70
CA GLY A 61 5.37 3.60 6.90
C GLY A 61 6.75 3.81 7.55
N LYS A 62 6.91 3.52 8.85
CA LYS A 62 8.18 3.63 9.60
C LYS A 62 8.99 2.34 9.51
N GLN A 63 8.63 1.37 10.35
CA GLN A 63 9.31 0.07 10.42
C GLN A 63 8.75 -0.89 9.37
N VAL A 64 7.50 -0.69 8.98
CA VAL A 64 6.82 -1.47 7.95
C VAL A 64 6.41 -0.52 6.83
N PRO A 65 7.04 -0.60 5.65
CA PRO A 65 6.65 0.23 4.51
C PRO A 65 5.18 -0.06 4.17
N ALA A 66 4.45 0.99 3.81
CA ALA A 66 3.05 0.91 3.43
C ALA A 66 2.87 1.37 1.98
N LEU A 67 1.96 0.70 1.26
CA LEU A 67 1.51 1.08 -0.07
C LEU A 67 -0.01 1.23 0.00
N ILE A 68 -0.51 2.40 -0.39
CA ILE A 68 -1.93 2.63 -0.62
C ILE A 68 -2.13 2.76 -2.12
N VAL A 69 -3.04 1.98 -2.68
CA VAL A 69 -3.48 2.12 -4.08
C VAL A 69 -4.76 2.93 -4.06
N ARG A 70 -4.86 3.93 -4.94
CA ARG A 70 -6.01 4.83 -5.04
C ARG A 70 -6.60 4.78 -6.44
N TYR A 71 -7.90 5.04 -6.53
CA TYR A 71 -8.50 5.38 -7.81
C TYR A 71 -8.02 6.76 -8.26
N LEU A 72 -7.55 6.90 -9.50
CA LEU A 72 -6.99 8.16 -10.01
C LEU A 72 -8.00 9.31 -10.03
N VAL A 73 -9.30 9.03 -10.19
CA VAL A 73 -10.32 10.08 -10.35
C VAL A 73 -10.88 10.53 -9.00
N SER A 74 -11.19 9.60 -8.10
CA SER A 74 -11.80 9.92 -6.80
C SER A 74 -10.78 10.05 -5.67
N GLU A 75 -9.53 9.67 -5.90
CA GLU A 75 -8.44 9.55 -4.92
C GLU A 75 -8.75 8.64 -3.72
N SER A 76 -9.92 8.01 -3.72
CA SER A 76 -10.34 7.10 -2.67
C SER A 76 -9.44 5.87 -2.66
N PRO A 77 -9.03 5.40 -1.47
CA PRO A 77 -8.14 4.27 -1.37
C PRO A 77 -8.90 2.99 -1.75
N GLU A 78 -8.29 2.17 -2.60
CA GLU A 78 -8.85 0.91 -3.11
C GLU A 78 -8.21 -0.30 -2.43
N GLN A 79 -6.90 -0.26 -2.25
CA GLN A 79 -6.09 -1.33 -1.66
C GLN A 79 -5.06 -0.75 -0.69
N VAL A 80 -4.66 -1.55 0.28
CA VAL A 80 -3.53 -1.25 1.16
C VAL A 80 -2.65 -2.48 1.32
N TYR A 81 -1.34 -2.30 1.28
CA TYR A 81 -0.34 -3.33 1.47
C TYR A 81 0.77 -2.88 2.43
N PRO A 82 1.45 -3.80 3.12
CA PRO A 82 1.04 -5.20 3.26
C PRO A 82 -0.27 -5.34 4.04
N HIS A 83 -0.97 -6.44 3.81
CA HIS A 83 -2.15 -6.80 4.59
C HIS A 83 -2.22 -8.30 4.82
N GLN A 84 -2.98 -8.70 5.84
CA GLN A 84 -3.39 -10.09 6.00
C GLN A 84 -4.88 -10.25 5.70
N LYS A 85 -5.25 -11.30 4.98
CA LYS A 85 -6.63 -11.68 4.71
C LYS A 85 -6.80 -13.15 5.09
N SER A 86 -7.68 -13.44 6.05
CA SER A 86 -7.78 -14.76 6.67
C SER A 86 -6.42 -15.23 7.21
N GLU A 87 -5.82 -16.27 6.61
CA GLU A 87 -4.49 -16.79 6.98
C GLU A 87 -3.38 -16.30 6.04
N GLU A 88 -3.75 -15.70 4.91
CA GLU A 88 -2.81 -15.27 3.89
C GLU A 88 -2.25 -13.88 4.22
N TYR A 89 -0.92 -13.77 4.21
CA TYR A 89 -0.22 -12.49 4.26
C TYR A 89 0.19 -12.08 2.85
N VAL A 90 -0.18 -10.85 2.45
CA VAL A 90 0.06 -10.31 1.11
C VAL A 90 1.05 -9.15 1.19
N PRO A 91 2.33 -9.38 0.83
CA PRO A 91 3.35 -8.34 0.76
C PRO A 91 3.11 -7.34 -0.39
N ILE A 92 3.68 -6.14 -0.25
CA ILE A 92 3.75 -5.13 -1.32
C ILE A 92 4.33 -5.72 -2.61
N ALA A 93 5.43 -6.45 -2.50
CA ALA A 93 6.13 -7.00 -3.67
C ALA A 93 5.28 -7.99 -4.48
N THR A 94 4.42 -8.78 -3.81
CA THR A 94 3.51 -9.73 -4.49
C THR A 94 2.54 -8.98 -5.38
N PHE A 95 1.92 -7.93 -4.86
CA PHE A 95 1.02 -7.08 -5.64
C PHE A 95 1.75 -6.38 -6.80
N LEU A 96 2.87 -5.71 -6.52
CA LEU A 96 3.59 -4.94 -7.54
C LEU A 96 4.08 -5.82 -8.71
N ARG A 97 4.55 -7.04 -8.44
CA ARG A 97 4.96 -8.00 -9.47
C ARG A 97 3.78 -8.44 -10.33
N ALA A 98 2.69 -8.90 -9.70
CA ALA A 98 1.50 -9.31 -10.42
C ALA A 98 0.93 -8.17 -11.29
N TYR A 99 0.95 -6.93 -10.80
CA TYR A 99 0.48 -5.77 -11.55
C TYR A 99 1.39 -5.42 -12.73
N LEU A 100 2.71 -5.48 -12.55
CA LEU A 100 3.67 -5.32 -13.65
C LEU A 100 3.48 -6.37 -14.74
N ASP A 101 3.32 -7.64 -14.35
CA ASP A 101 3.10 -8.74 -15.30
C ASP A 101 1.82 -8.51 -16.12
N GLN A 102 0.74 -8.04 -15.49
CA GLN A 102 -0.51 -7.69 -16.18
C GLN A 102 -0.33 -6.53 -17.18
N ILE A 103 0.39 -5.48 -16.80
CA ILE A 103 0.67 -4.34 -17.70
C ILE A 103 1.50 -4.81 -18.90
N GLN A 104 2.50 -5.66 -18.66
CA GLN A 104 3.36 -6.19 -19.72
C GLN A 104 2.59 -7.10 -20.67
N ALA A 105 1.75 -8.01 -20.15
CA ALA A 105 0.91 -8.87 -20.96
C ALA A 105 -0.08 -8.08 -21.84
N LYS A 106 -0.70 -7.02 -21.29
CA LYS A 106 -1.61 -6.14 -22.05
C LYS A 106 -0.94 -5.30 -23.13
N LYS A 107 0.38 -5.14 -23.10
CA LYS A 107 1.13 -4.47 -24.19
C LYS A 107 1.49 -5.41 -25.34
N VAL A 108 1.41 -6.72 -25.13
CA VAL A 108 1.76 -7.75 -26.13
C VAL A 108 0.52 -8.22 -26.90
N ALA A 109 -0.68 -8.02 -26.35
CA ALA A 109 -1.96 -8.24 -27.00
C ALA A 109 -2.42 -6.99 -27.78
#